data_AF-A0A397DFU7-F1
#
_entry.id   AF-A0A397DFU7-F1
#
_cell.length_a   1.000
_cell.length_b   1.000
_cell.length_c   1.000
_cell.angle_alpha   90.00
_cell.angle_beta   90.00
_cell.angle_gamma   90.00
#
_symmetry.space_group_name_H-M   'P 1'
#
loop_
_entity.id
_entity.type
_entity.pdbx_description
1 polymer ?
#
loop_
_entity_poly.entity_id
_entity_poly.type
_entity_poly.pdbx_seq_one_letter_code
_entity_poly.pdbx_strand_id
1 'polypeptide(L)'
;MYVAKALRSNVHVVAGVGAFTLGIAGGLNRPATESSSTHSALNEIALRLRAIEQDLGLKSPNEGKPEYNNYPVLTPKHKSLMAKHITPEIYAKLAGRKTSLGYTLDQAIQTGVDTPHLGVGIVAGDEDSFTVFKELMDPIIEGWHGYKPEDKHHSDLDYTKIKNGDIPASYVESTRIRAGRSVRGLALPPGTSRGERREVERVLSKALSNLTSDLRGKYYPLAKMTKQEEQQLIDDHFLFQKPGGGTLLTNAGAARDWPDGRGIFHNDAKSFLVWVNEEDHMRVISMENTGNVKSVFERFVRGVNGVEKVVKAEGREYMYDDHLGFLCTCPSNLGTGLRASVMIKFPKLSENSDQFYALCDVLGLQARGSKGEHSPPGPGGVYDVSNKARIGFSEVELVQTMIDGVWKLIELEEDLKKGLSIADKVAKLGVKAGGAKGGH
;
A
#
# COMPACT_ATOMS: atom_id res chain seq x y z
N MET A 1 -10.52 3.62 -63.00
CA MET A 1 -9.57 2.50 -63.21
C MET A 1 -8.92 2.66 -64.57
N TYR A 2 -7.60 2.81 -64.64
CA TYR A 2 -6.73 2.29 -65.70
C TYR A 2 -5.27 2.35 -65.18
N VAL A 3 -4.42 1.41 -65.59
CA VAL A 3 -3.12 1.14 -64.93
C VAL A 3 -1.99 1.95 -65.57
N ALA A 4 -1.06 2.42 -64.74
CA ALA A 4 0.08 3.25 -65.15
C ALA A 4 1.18 2.48 -65.90
N LYS A 5 1.94 3.20 -66.73
CA LYS A 5 2.95 2.69 -67.64
C LYS A 5 4.35 3.08 -67.15
N ALA A 6 5.15 2.12 -66.70
CA ALA A 6 6.54 2.34 -66.32
C ALA A 6 7.49 2.34 -67.53
N LEU A 7 8.55 3.16 -67.48
CA LEU A 7 9.60 3.24 -68.50
C LEU A 7 10.98 2.87 -67.91
N ARG A 8 11.93 2.56 -68.80
CA ARG A 8 13.32 2.14 -68.51
C ARG A 8 14.19 3.40 -68.23
N SER A 9 15.50 3.38 -67.87
CA SER A 9 16.59 2.38 -68.02
C SER A 9 17.89 2.80 -67.29
N ASN A 10 18.72 1.83 -66.85
CA ASN A 10 20.22 1.81 -66.81
C ASN A 10 20.97 2.88 -65.92
N VAL A 11 22.23 2.77 -65.42
CA VAL A 11 23.39 1.81 -65.28
C VAL A 11 24.41 2.51 -64.28
N HIS A 12 25.43 2.01 -63.56
CA HIS A 12 26.35 0.84 -63.48
C HIS A 12 26.21 0.09 -62.08
N VAL A 13 27.07 -0.77 -61.45
CA VAL A 13 28.53 -1.12 -61.37
C VAL A 13 29.38 -0.06 -60.59
N VAL A 14 30.35 -0.32 -59.68
CA VAL A 14 31.46 -1.30 -59.46
C VAL A 14 31.53 -1.89 -58.03
N ALA A 15 32.31 -2.97 -57.84
CA ALA A 15 32.40 -3.85 -56.65
C ALA A 15 33.37 -3.41 -55.51
N GLY A 16 33.35 -4.18 -54.40
CA GLY A 16 34.36 -4.16 -53.33
C GLY A 16 34.14 -5.25 -52.26
N VAL A 17 34.86 -6.39 -52.37
CA VAL A 17 34.82 -7.50 -51.40
C VAL A 17 36.23 -7.77 -50.88
N GLY A 18 36.38 -7.99 -49.57
CA GLY A 18 37.65 -8.38 -48.95
C GLY A 18 37.45 -9.08 -47.61
N ALA A 19 37.69 -10.39 -47.58
CA ALA A 19 37.78 -11.16 -46.33
C ALA A 19 39.26 -11.30 -45.94
N PHE A 20 39.57 -11.27 -44.64
CA PHE A 20 40.90 -11.57 -44.14
C PHE A 20 40.82 -12.51 -42.94
N THR A 21 41.26 -13.75 -43.14
CA THR A 21 41.57 -14.70 -42.07
C THR A 21 43.08 -14.71 -41.83
N LEU A 22 43.50 -14.49 -40.59
CA LEU A 22 44.81 -14.93 -40.11
C LEU A 22 44.58 -15.69 -38.80
N GLY A 23 45.12 -16.91 -38.73
CA GLY A 23 45.13 -17.71 -37.51
C GLY A 23 46.55 -17.91 -37.03
N ILE A 24 46.73 -17.97 -35.71
CA ILE A 24 47.90 -18.56 -35.07
C ILE A 24 47.39 -19.65 -34.12
N ALA A 25 47.90 -20.87 -34.29
CA ALA A 25 47.61 -21.98 -33.41
C ALA A 25 48.72 -22.13 -32.36
N GLY A 26 48.34 -22.31 -31.10
CA GLY A 26 49.24 -22.51 -29.97
C GLY A 26 48.39 -22.79 -28.74
N GLY A 27 48.13 -24.06 -28.47
CA GLY A 27 47.12 -24.48 -27.49
C GLY A 27 47.67 -24.71 -26.08
N LEU A 28 46.75 -24.78 -25.12
CA LEU A 28 46.76 -25.76 -24.03
C LEU A 28 45.35 -25.82 -23.41
N ASN A 29 44.98 -26.95 -22.82
CA ASN A 29 43.63 -27.18 -22.30
C ASN A 29 43.26 -26.16 -21.21
N ARG A 30 42.09 -25.53 -21.36
CA ARG A 30 41.27 -25.08 -20.23
C ARG A 30 40.01 -25.94 -20.18
N PRO A 31 39.62 -26.48 -19.01
CA PRO A 31 38.34 -27.15 -18.85
C PRO A 31 37.19 -26.14 -19.03
N ALA A 32 35.99 -26.63 -19.32
CA ALA A 32 34.79 -25.80 -19.39
C ALA A 32 34.40 -25.32 -17.97
N THR A 33 34.86 -24.13 -17.60
CA THR A 33 34.52 -23.47 -16.34
C THR A 33 33.23 -22.67 -16.47
N GLU A 34 32.25 -22.99 -15.63
CA GLU A 34 31.16 -22.14 -15.11
C GLU A 34 30.45 -21.18 -16.08
N SER A 35 29.14 -21.36 -16.22
CA SER A 35 28.27 -20.36 -16.85
C SER A 35 28.29 -19.06 -16.03
N SER A 36 29.05 -18.07 -16.48
CA SER A 36 29.07 -16.74 -15.87
C SER A 36 27.66 -16.15 -15.85
N SER A 37 27.17 -15.82 -14.65
CA SER A 37 25.84 -15.25 -14.49
C SER A 37 25.75 -13.90 -15.20
N THR A 38 24.55 -13.51 -15.66
CA THR A 38 24.32 -12.20 -16.31
C THR A 38 24.85 -11.05 -15.46
N HIS A 39 24.76 -11.15 -14.12
CA HIS A 39 25.34 -10.18 -13.19
C HIS A 39 26.87 -10.11 -13.27
N SER A 40 27.57 -11.24 -13.33
CA SER A 40 29.04 -11.26 -13.49
C SER A 40 29.50 -10.68 -14.83
N ALA A 41 28.79 -10.98 -15.93
CA ALA A 41 29.06 -10.38 -17.23
C ALA A 41 28.81 -8.86 -17.25
N LEU A 42 27.73 -8.38 -16.62
CA LEU A 42 27.46 -6.96 -16.46
C LEU A 42 28.53 -6.24 -15.62
N ASN A 43 29.03 -6.86 -14.55
CA ASN A 43 30.12 -6.31 -13.74
C ASN A 43 31.42 -6.24 -14.56
N GLU A 44 31.75 -7.25 -15.38
CA GLU A 44 32.93 -7.20 -16.25
C GLU A 44 32.81 -6.10 -17.31
N ILE A 45 31.63 -5.94 -17.93
CA ILE A 45 31.35 -4.84 -18.87
C ILE A 45 31.51 -3.48 -18.17
N ALA A 46 30.99 -3.31 -16.95
CA ALA A 46 31.12 -2.07 -16.19
C ALA A 46 32.58 -1.74 -15.81
N LEU A 47 33.40 -2.75 -15.47
CA LEU A 47 34.82 -2.59 -15.20
C LEU A 47 35.60 -2.20 -16.47
N ARG A 48 35.31 -2.84 -17.61
CA ARG A 48 35.90 -2.51 -18.92
C ARG A 48 35.52 -1.09 -19.38
N LEU A 49 34.28 -0.67 -19.16
CA LEU A 49 33.84 0.71 -19.44
C LEU A 49 34.62 1.74 -18.61
N ARG A 50 34.78 1.52 -17.30
CA ARG A 50 35.58 2.43 -16.44
C ARG A 50 37.04 2.54 -16.86
N ALA A 51 37.64 1.44 -17.31
CA ALA A 51 39.00 1.47 -17.86
C ALA A 51 39.08 2.35 -19.13
N ILE A 52 38.09 2.24 -20.03
CA ILE A 52 37.99 3.07 -21.23
C ILE A 52 37.73 4.55 -20.87
N GLU A 53 36.87 4.83 -19.89
CA GLU A 53 36.66 6.19 -19.37
C GLU A 53 37.97 6.80 -18.83
N GLN A 54 38.73 6.02 -18.06
CA GLN A 54 40.02 6.42 -17.51
C GLN A 54 41.10 6.64 -18.60
N ASP A 55 41.25 5.72 -19.55
CA ASP A 55 42.23 5.82 -20.65
C ASP A 55 41.93 6.98 -21.61
N LEU A 56 40.65 7.32 -21.80
CA LEU A 56 40.22 8.50 -22.57
C LEU A 56 40.34 9.82 -21.81
N GLY A 57 40.75 9.79 -20.53
CA GLY A 57 40.78 10.98 -19.67
C GLY A 57 39.39 11.58 -19.42
N LEU A 58 38.32 10.79 -19.58
CA LEU A 58 36.95 11.21 -19.30
C LEU A 58 36.77 11.33 -17.80
N LYS A 59 36.87 12.57 -17.31
CA LYS A 59 36.50 12.95 -15.95
C LYS A 59 35.13 12.37 -15.60
N SER A 60 35.00 11.88 -14.36
CA SER A 60 33.69 11.44 -13.85
C SER A 60 32.67 12.58 -14.03
N PRO A 61 31.39 12.31 -14.38
CA PRO A 61 30.38 13.35 -14.54
C PRO A 61 30.17 14.27 -13.33
N ASN A 62 30.72 13.93 -12.15
CA ASN A 62 30.70 14.73 -10.93
C ASN A 62 32.08 15.25 -10.48
N GLU A 63 33.16 14.97 -11.21
CA GLU A 63 34.51 15.41 -10.85
C GLU A 63 34.62 16.94 -10.88
N GLY A 64 35.02 17.54 -9.75
CA GLY A 64 35.10 18.99 -9.61
C GLY A 64 33.76 19.71 -9.37
N LYS A 65 32.64 18.98 -9.25
CA LYS A 65 31.41 19.55 -8.65
C LYS A 65 31.57 19.61 -7.13
N PRO A 66 31.05 20.65 -6.45
CA PRO A 66 30.96 20.64 -5.00
C PRO A 66 30.07 19.51 -4.49
N GLU A 67 30.48 18.84 -3.42
CA GLU A 67 29.62 17.90 -2.71
C GLU A 67 28.69 18.68 -1.77
N TYR A 68 27.42 18.77 -2.15
CA TYR A 68 26.40 19.48 -1.37
C TYR A 68 25.77 18.52 -0.34
N ASN A 69 25.78 18.91 0.93
CA ASN A 69 25.06 18.16 1.97
C ASN A 69 23.54 18.32 1.76
N ASN A 70 22.90 17.27 1.26
CA ASN A 70 21.46 17.21 1.00
C ASN A 70 20.64 16.57 2.15
N TYR A 71 21.28 16.32 3.30
CA TYR A 71 20.62 15.70 4.47
C TYR A 71 19.48 16.58 5.01
N PRO A 72 18.28 16.03 5.28
CA PRO A 72 17.12 16.82 5.70
C PRO A 72 17.27 17.48 7.08
N VAL A 73 16.85 18.74 7.18
CA VAL A 73 16.88 19.52 8.43
C VAL A 73 15.69 19.17 9.33
N LEU A 74 15.82 18.05 10.06
CA LEU A 74 14.79 17.55 10.97
C LEU A 74 14.80 18.30 12.31
N THR A 75 13.73 19.04 12.58
CA THR A 75 13.50 19.74 13.87
C THR A 75 12.75 18.85 14.88
N PRO A 76 12.75 19.16 16.20
CA PRO A 76 12.00 18.39 17.21
C PRO A 76 10.48 18.28 17.03
N LYS A 77 9.91 19.00 16.04
CA LYS A 77 8.51 18.84 15.61
C LYS A 77 8.29 17.59 14.75
N HIS A 78 9.34 17.01 14.17
CA HIS A 78 9.26 15.79 13.38
C HIS A 78 9.13 14.59 14.33
N LYS A 79 8.02 13.87 14.25
CA LYS A 79 7.69 12.72 15.11
C LYS A 79 7.63 11.40 14.37
N SER A 80 7.83 11.41 13.05
CA SER A 80 7.72 10.23 12.21
C SER A 80 8.83 9.22 12.46
N LEU A 81 8.53 7.95 12.24
CA LEU A 81 9.53 6.88 12.29
C LEU A 81 10.65 7.11 11.27
N MET A 82 10.33 7.66 10.08
CA MET A 82 11.35 8.15 9.13
C MET A 82 12.30 9.15 9.80
N ALA A 83 11.77 10.20 10.43
CA ALA A 83 12.61 11.22 11.08
C ALA A 83 13.36 10.73 12.33
N LYS A 84 12.92 9.60 12.92
CA LYS A 84 13.60 8.92 14.04
C LYS A 84 14.72 7.98 13.58
N HIS A 85 14.59 7.37 12.41
CA HIS A 85 15.47 6.30 11.93
C HIS A 85 16.40 6.71 10.78
N ILE A 86 16.16 7.83 10.11
CA ILE A 86 17.11 8.39 9.16
C ILE A 86 18.29 9.04 9.91
N THR A 87 19.51 8.68 9.52
CA THR A 87 20.76 9.26 10.05
C THR A 87 21.65 9.71 8.88
N PRO A 88 22.67 10.55 9.10
CA PRO A 88 23.58 10.98 8.04
C PRO A 88 24.25 9.81 7.31
N GLU A 89 24.55 8.72 8.02
CA GLU A 89 25.19 7.51 7.50
C GLU A 89 24.24 6.70 6.61
N ILE A 90 22.99 6.50 7.07
CA ILE A 90 21.93 5.83 6.28
C ILE A 90 21.59 6.68 5.05
N TYR A 91 21.49 8.00 5.20
CA TYR A 91 21.23 8.92 4.10
C TYR A 91 22.35 8.88 3.06
N ALA A 92 23.61 9.03 3.46
CA ALA A 92 24.75 8.99 2.53
C ALA A 92 24.83 7.67 1.74
N LYS A 93 24.48 6.54 2.37
CA LYS A 93 24.45 5.21 1.75
C LYS A 93 23.28 5.02 0.77
N LEU A 94 22.16 5.70 0.97
CA LEU A 94 20.92 5.52 0.20
C LEU A 94 20.61 6.65 -0.80
N ALA A 95 21.12 7.87 -0.61
CA ALA A 95 20.76 9.04 -1.43
C ALA A 95 21.15 8.89 -2.92
N GLY A 96 22.27 8.23 -3.20
CA GLY A 96 22.69 7.89 -4.57
C GLY A 96 21.93 6.72 -5.21
N ARG A 97 21.03 6.04 -4.48
CA ARG A 97 20.32 4.85 -4.93
C ARG A 97 19.00 5.23 -5.61
N LYS A 98 18.62 4.43 -6.61
CA LYS A 98 17.35 4.52 -7.33
C LYS A 98 16.77 3.14 -7.55
N THR A 99 15.45 3.09 -7.66
CA THR A 99 14.69 1.90 -8.08
C THR A 99 14.80 1.66 -9.58
N SER A 100 14.33 0.52 -10.11
CA SER A 100 14.33 0.27 -11.56
C SER A 100 13.51 1.29 -12.35
N LEU A 101 12.49 1.89 -11.73
CA LEU A 101 11.67 2.96 -12.31
C LEU A 101 12.21 4.37 -12.01
N GLY A 102 13.37 4.47 -11.34
CA GLY A 102 14.11 5.72 -11.13
C GLY A 102 13.71 6.54 -9.91
N TYR A 103 12.84 6.01 -9.05
CA TYR A 103 12.40 6.65 -7.80
C TYR A 103 13.57 6.75 -6.79
N THR A 104 13.66 7.85 -6.04
CA THR A 104 14.80 8.16 -5.15
C THR A 104 14.44 8.16 -3.67
N LEU A 105 15.46 8.08 -2.81
CA LEU A 105 15.31 8.23 -1.36
C LEU A 105 14.61 9.54 -1.00
N ASP A 106 15.05 10.66 -1.59
CA ASP A 106 14.48 11.99 -1.31
C ASP A 106 12.97 12.02 -1.60
N GLN A 107 12.54 11.44 -2.72
CA GLN A 107 11.11 11.34 -3.07
C GLN A 107 10.33 10.48 -2.07
N ALA A 108 10.92 9.37 -1.59
CA ALA A 108 10.31 8.50 -0.59
C ALA A 108 10.10 9.22 0.76
N ILE A 109 11.08 10.01 1.21
CA ILE A 109 11.05 10.69 2.52
C ILE A 109 10.40 12.09 2.48
N GLN A 110 10.21 12.69 1.31
CA GLN A 110 9.74 14.08 1.13
C GLN A 110 8.50 14.38 1.99
N THR A 111 7.51 13.49 1.98
CA THR A 111 6.29 13.68 2.78
C THR A 111 6.52 13.74 4.28
N GLY A 112 7.55 13.07 4.82
CA GLY A 112 7.89 13.13 6.24
C GLY A 112 8.72 14.34 6.63
N VAL A 113 9.45 14.93 5.68
CA VAL A 113 10.17 16.21 5.83
C VAL A 113 9.17 17.37 5.80
N ASP A 114 8.26 17.39 4.82
CA ASP A 114 7.27 18.46 4.68
C ASP A 114 6.13 18.38 5.72
N THR A 115 5.94 17.23 6.36
CA THR A 115 4.80 16.96 7.25
C THR A 115 5.27 16.39 8.60
N PRO A 116 5.77 17.24 9.52
CA PRO A 116 6.47 16.78 10.73
C PRO A 116 5.62 15.90 11.67
N HIS A 117 4.30 16.03 11.63
CA HIS A 117 3.37 15.33 12.53
C HIS A 117 2.94 13.92 12.07
N LEU A 118 3.46 13.41 10.94
CA LEU A 118 3.14 12.06 10.48
C LEU A 118 3.73 10.98 11.40
N GLY A 119 3.06 9.82 11.47
CA GLY A 119 3.57 8.65 12.18
C GLY A 119 4.65 7.87 11.42
N VAL A 120 4.43 7.60 10.13
CA VAL A 120 5.37 6.81 9.29
C VAL A 120 6.42 7.70 8.63
N GLY A 121 5.99 8.65 7.80
CA GLY A 121 6.86 9.68 7.18
C GLY A 121 7.70 9.24 5.98
N ILE A 122 7.51 8.02 5.46
CA ILE A 122 8.10 7.54 4.21
C ILE A 122 7.03 6.85 3.36
N VAL A 123 7.18 6.85 2.04
CA VAL A 123 6.31 6.14 1.07
C VAL A 123 7.14 5.36 0.06
N ALA A 124 6.54 4.34 -0.54
CA ALA A 124 7.08 3.63 -1.69
C ALA A 124 6.59 4.26 -3.01
N GLY A 125 7.49 4.42 -3.98
CA GLY A 125 7.15 4.86 -5.34
C GLY A 125 6.86 3.70 -6.29
N ASP A 126 7.28 2.50 -5.93
CA ASP A 126 7.18 1.25 -6.68
C ASP A 126 7.46 0.04 -5.76
N GLU A 127 7.43 -1.17 -6.33
CA GLU A 127 7.70 -2.43 -5.63
C GLU A 127 9.17 -2.53 -5.14
N ASP A 128 10.13 -2.08 -5.95
CA ASP A 128 11.56 -2.07 -5.64
C ASP A 128 11.92 -1.20 -4.41
N SER A 129 11.13 -0.16 -4.13
CA SER A 129 11.38 0.82 -3.06
C SER A 129 11.64 0.15 -1.70
N PHE A 130 10.96 -0.95 -1.39
CA PHE A 130 11.14 -1.69 -0.14
C PHE A 130 12.51 -2.42 -0.06
N THR A 131 13.05 -2.85 -1.19
CA THR A 131 14.36 -3.51 -1.29
C THR A 131 15.50 -2.50 -1.42
N VAL A 132 15.31 -1.43 -2.21
CA VAL A 132 16.36 -0.44 -2.49
C VAL A 132 16.61 0.47 -1.28
N PHE A 133 15.57 0.78 -0.51
CA PHE A 133 15.66 1.60 0.72
C PHE A 133 15.50 0.77 2.00
N LYS A 134 15.75 -0.55 1.93
CA LYS A 134 15.52 -1.54 3.01
C LYS A 134 16.09 -1.09 4.36
N GLU A 135 17.29 -0.53 4.38
CA GLU A 135 17.98 -0.09 5.61
C GLU A 135 17.29 1.07 6.34
N LEU A 136 16.38 1.79 5.68
CA LEU A 136 15.49 2.77 6.32
C LEU A 136 14.06 2.24 6.45
N MET A 137 13.57 1.42 5.51
CA MET A 137 12.22 0.82 5.55
C MET A 137 12.07 -0.18 6.70
N ASP A 138 13.02 -1.10 6.89
CA ASP A 138 13.01 -2.14 7.94
C ASP A 138 12.72 -1.58 9.35
N PRO A 139 13.52 -0.63 9.90
CA PRO A 139 13.27 -0.13 11.26
C PRO A 139 12.00 0.73 11.37
N ILE A 140 11.46 1.22 10.24
CA ILE A 140 10.15 1.89 10.20
C ILE A 140 9.01 0.86 10.23
N ILE A 141 9.16 -0.28 9.55
CA ILE A 141 8.20 -1.39 9.56
C ILE A 141 8.18 -2.05 10.94
N GLU A 142 9.34 -2.33 11.53
CA GLU A 142 9.44 -2.83 12.91
C GLU A 142 8.91 -1.79 13.91
N GLY A 143 9.30 -0.53 13.77
CA GLY A 143 8.85 0.56 14.63
C GLY A 143 7.34 0.88 14.57
N TRP A 144 6.65 0.50 13.49
CA TRP A 144 5.20 0.72 13.33
C TRP A 144 4.36 -0.50 13.68
N HIS A 145 4.78 -1.70 13.26
CA HIS A 145 3.99 -2.94 13.40
C HIS A 145 4.50 -3.87 14.51
N GLY A 146 5.72 -3.68 15.00
CA GLY A 146 6.43 -4.69 15.80
C GLY A 146 6.94 -5.89 14.98
N TYR A 147 7.01 -5.73 13.65
CA TYR A 147 7.29 -6.79 12.67
C TYR A 147 8.73 -6.70 12.15
N LYS A 148 9.51 -7.76 12.34
CA LYS A 148 10.96 -7.76 12.18
C LYS A 148 11.42 -8.21 10.79
N PRO A 149 12.63 -7.84 10.33
CA PRO A 149 13.16 -8.21 9.02
C PRO A 149 13.26 -9.73 8.75
N GLU A 150 13.19 -10.56 9.79
CA GLU A 150 13.26 -12.03 9.71
C GLU A 150 11.88 -12.71 9.78
N ASP A 151 10.82 -11.99 10.15
CA ASP A 151 9.45 -12.52 10.21
C ASP A 151 8.91 -12.83 8.80
N LYS A 152 7.84 -13.63 8.70
CA LYS A 152 7.18 -13.94 7.42
C LYS A 152 5.68 -13.71 7.47
N HIS A 153 5.14 -13.24 6.35
CA HIS A 153 3.71 -12.99 6.20
C HIS A 153 3.05 -14.17 5.49
N HIS A 154 1.75 -14.35 5.75
CA HIS A 154 0.91 -15.31 5.05
C HIS A 154 -0.49 -14.73 4.90
N SER A 155 -1.10 -14.93 3.73
CA SER A 155 -2.47 -14.50 3.44
C SER A 155 -3.43 -15.69 3.49
N ASP A 156 -4.62 -15.47 4.03
CA ASP A 156 -5.69 -16.47 4.10
C ASP A 156 -7.03 -15.75 3.95
N LEU A 157 -7.65 -15.92 2.78
CA LEU A 157 -8.92 -15.32 2.41
C LEU A 157 -10.10 -16.31 2.54
N ASP A 158 -9.92 -17.45 3.22
CA ASP A 158 -11.00 -18.41 3.43
C ASP A 158 -11.99 -17.94 4.51
N TYR A 159 -12.94 -17.11 4.08
CA TYR A 159 -14.05 -16.60 4.89
C TYR A 159 -14.88 -17.70 5.58
N THR A 160 -14.82 -18.97 5.14
CA THR A 160 -15.57 -20.05 5.80
C THR A 160 -15.06 -20.31 7.22
N LYS A 161 -13.77 -20.04 7.48
CA LYS A 161 -13.09 -20.20 8.78
C LYS A 161 -13.58 -19.24 9.86
N ILE A 162 -14.23 -18.13 9.49
CA ILE A 162 -14.73 -17.12 10.44
C ILE A 162 -15.82 -17.71 11.35
N LYS A 163 -15.64 -17.54 12.67
CA LYS A 163 -16.53 -18.00 13.74
C LYS A 163 -17.14 -16.82 14.47
N ASN A 164 -18.35 -17.00 15.03
CA ASN A 164 -19.06 -16.01 15.85
C ASN A 164 -19.23 -14.62 15.19
N GLY A 165 -19.20 -14.56 13.85
CA GLY A 165 -19.26 -13.31 13.09
C GLY A 165 -20.63 -12.64 13.04
N ASP A 166 -21.65 -13.16 13.71
CA ASP A 166 -23.00 -12.61 13.78
C ASP A 166 -23.20 -11.83 15.08
N ILE A 167 -22.80 -10.56 15.09
CA ILE A 167 -22.85 -9.68 16.26
C ILE A 167 -24.23 -9.00 16.34
N PRO A 168 -24.86 -8.86 17.53
CA PRO A 168 -26.22 -8.32 17.63
C PRO A 168 -26.36 -6.88 17.13
N ALA A 169 -27.44 -6.60 16.40
CA ALA A 169 -27.79 -5.24 15.91
C ALA A 169 -28.19 -4.25 17.03
N SER A 170 -28.36 -4.71 18.28
CA SER A 170 -28.44 -3.85 19.46
C SER A 170 -27.09 -3.19 19.80
N TYR A 171 -25.99 -3.73 19.27
CA TYR A 171 -24.62 -3.28 19.47
C TYR A 171 -24.02 -2.64 18.21
N VAL A 172 -24.05 -3.36 17.08
CA VAL A 172 -23.42 -2.95 15.82
C VAL A 172 -24.41 -2.24 14.91
N GLU A 173 -24.05 -1.04 14.45
CA GLU A 173 -24.80 -0.25 13.48
C GLU A 173 -24.42 -0.61 12.03
N SER A 174 -23.13 -0.87 11.80
CA SER A 174 -22.60 -1.30 10.50
C SER A 174 -21.25 -2.00 10.64
N THR A 175 -20.93 -2.84 9.65
CA THR A 175 -19.62 -3.48 9.50
C THR A 175 -18.96 -3.00 8.21
N ARG A 176 -17.64 -2.80 8.24
CA ARG A 176 -16.84 -2.39 7.09
C ARG A 176 -15.48 -3.10 7.07
N ILE A 177 -15.12 -3.67 5.93
CA ILE A 177 -13.83 -4.32 5.71
C ILE A 177 -13.18 -3.67 4.48
N ARG A 178 -11.96 -3.16 4.64
CA ARG A 178 -11.19 -2.56 3.54
C ARG A 178 -9.75 -3.06 3.49
N ALA A 179 -9.15 -3.06 2.30
CA ALA A 179 -7.71 -3.23 2.13
C ALA A 179 -7.19 -2.49 0.87
N GLY A 180 -5.89 -2.21 0.86
CA GLY A 180 -5.16 -1.80 -0.36
C GLY A 180 -4.69 -3.02 -1.16
N ARG A 181 -4.57 -2.86 -2.49
CA ARG A 181 -3.84 -3.76 -3.39
C ARG A 181 -3.18 -2.93 -4.50
N SER A 182 -1.97 -3.31 -4.86
CA SER A 182 -1.18 -2.68 -5.93
C SER A 182 -0.95 -3.65 -7.07
N VAL A 183 -0.74 -3.14 -8.30
CA VAL A 183 -0.63 -3.95 -9.53
C VAL A 183 0.83 -3.99 -9.95
N ARG A 184 1.41 -5.20 -10.02
CA ARG A 184 2.83 -5.45 -10.33
C ARG A 184 3.24 -4.90 -11.70
N GLY A 185 4.45 -4.35 -11.77
CA GLY A 185 5.03 -3.77 -12.99
C GLY A 185 4.42 -2.42 -13.41
N LEU A 186 3.93 -1.62 -12.45
CA LEU A 186 3.47 -0.23 -12.61
C LEU A 186 3.87 0.54 -11.33
N ALA A 187 4.43 1.76 -11.44
CA ALA A 187 4.79 2.54 -10.26
C ALA A 187 3.56 2.98 -9.44
N LEU A 188 3.71 2.94 -8.11
CA LEU A 188 2.73 3.37 -7.10
C LEU A 188 2.41 4.87 -7.23
N PRO A 189 1.29 5.37 -6.70
CA PRO A 189 0.85 6.76 -6.89
C PRO A 189 1.92 7.86 -6.65
N PRO A 190 2.87 7.74 -5.70
CA PRO A 190 3.99 8.69 -5.58
C PRO A 190 4.92 8.71 -6.80
N GLY A 191 5.30 7.55 -7.35
CA GLY A 191 6.21 7.42 -8.49
C GLY A 191 5.52 7.54 -9.86
N THR A 192 4.25 7.14 -9.94
CA THR A 192 3.53 6.88 -11.20
C THR A 192 3.55 8.02 -12.23
N SER A 193 3.78 7.69 -13.50
CA SER A 193 3.52 8.58 -14.62
C SER A 193 2.03 8.65 -14.96
N ARG A 194 1.61 9.62 -15.79
CA ARG A 194 0.25 9.63 -16.36
C ARG A 194 -0.04 8.40 -17.22
N GLY A 195 0.98 7.79 -17.84
CA GLY A 195 0.81 6.58 -18.66
C GLY A 195 0.45 5.37 -17.80
N GLU A 196 1.27 5.10 -16.77
CA GLU A 196 1.04 3.99 -15.84
C GLU A 196 -0.25 4.14 -15.07
N ARG A 197 -0.57 5.35 -14.56
CA ARG A 197 -1.83 5.58 -13.84
C ARG A 197 -3.07 5.27 -14.69
N ARG A 198 -3.04 5.61 -15.98
CA ARG A 198 -4.12 5.28 -16.93
C ARG A 198 -4.15 3.78 -17.28
N GLU A 199 -3.01 3.11 -17.27
CA GLU A 199 -2.92 1.64 -17.41
C GLU A 199 -3.48 0.92 -16.17
N VAL A 200 -3.21 1.42 -14.96
CA VAL A 200 -3.88 0.95 -13.72
C VAL A 200 -5.39 1.14 -13.83
N GLU A 201 -5.86 2.32 -14.25
CA GLU A 201 -7.29 2.56 -14.49
C GLU A 201 -7.86 1.59 -15.53
N ARG A 202 -7.18 1.37 -16.67
CA ARG A 202 -7.63 0.47 -17.73
C ARG A 202 -7.78 -0.96 -17.24
N VAL A 203 -6.78 -1.49 -16.52
CA VAL A 203 -6.79 -2.85 -15.99
C VAL A 203 -7.87 -3.01 -14.92
N LEU A 204 -7.94 -2.10 -13.94
CA LEU A 204 -8.88 -2.21 -12.83
C LEU A 204 -10.32 -1.93 -13.27
N SER A 205 -10.59 -0.92 -14.10
CA SER A 205 -11.96 -0.67 -14.59
C SER A 205 -12.50 -1.82 -15.43
N LYS A 206 -11.67 -2.46 -16.27
CA LYS A 206 -12.02 -3.69 -16.99
C LYS A 206 -12.31 -4.86 -16.04
N ALA A 207 -11.50 -5.01 -14.99
CA ALA A 207 -11.72 -6.04 -13.98
C ALA A 207 -13.04 -5.85 -13.21
N LEU A 208 -13.33 -4.61 -12.83
CA LEU A 208 -14.54 -4.22 -12.10
C LEU A 208 -15.80 -4.33 -12.98
N SER A 209 -15.73 -4.01 -14.28
CA SER A 209 -16.85 -4.21 -15.21
C SER A 209 -17.17 -5.69 -15.49
N ASN A 210 -16.25 -6.61 -15.17
CA ASN A 210 -16.45 -8.05 -15.31
C ASN A 210 -17.05 -8.71 -14.05
N LEU A 211 -17.32 -7.94 -12.99
CA LEU A 211 -17.98 -8.46 -11.78
C LEU A 211 -19.47 -8.73 -12.05
N THR A 212 -19.96 -9.87 -11.55
CA THR A 212 -21.31 -10.40 -11.80
C THR A 212 -22.09 -10.59 -10.50
N SER A 213 -23.36 -11.00 -10.61
CA SER A 213 -24.24 -11.27 -9.47
C SER A 213 -24.35 -10.05 -8.53
N ASP A 214 -24.22 -10.24 -7.21
CA ASP A 214 -24.26 -9.19 -6.19
C ASP A 214 -23.07 -8.21 -6.25
N LEU A 215 -22.01 -8.55 -6.99
CA LEU A 215 -20.84 -7.70 -7.22
C LEU A 215 -20.93 -6.87 -8.50
N ARG A 216 -21.96 -7.08 -9.35
CA ARG A 216 -22.20 -6.26 -10.55
C ARG A 216 -22.41 -4.79 -10.16
N GLY A 217 -21.84 -3.88 -10.93
CA GLY A 217 -21.90 -2.45 -10.65
C GLY A 217 -21.43 -1.58 -11.81
N LYS A 218 -21.18 -0.31 -11.50
CA LYS A 218 -20.70 0.70 -12.46
C LYS A 218 -19.39 1.34 -11.98
N TYR A 219 -18.47 1.55 -12.92
CA TYR A 219 -17.28 2.38 -12.71
C TYR A 219 -17.55 3.83 -13.18
N TYR A 220 -17.11 4.78 -12.37
CA TYR A 220 -17.28 6.22 -12.54
C TYR A 220 -15.88 6.88 -12.56
N PRO A 221 -15.26 7.07 -13.74
CA PRO A 221 -14.00 7.78 -13.84
C PRO A 221 -14.21 9.26 -13.49
N LEU A 222 -13.46 9.78 -12.52
CA LEU A 222 -13.62 11.14 -11.97
C LEU A 222 -13.51 12.20 -13.08
N ALA A 223 -12.61 11.99 -14.04
CA ALA A 223 -12.40 12.89 -15.18
C ALA A 223 -13.59 12.99 -16.18
N LYS A 224 -14.64 12.19 -16.01
CA LYS A 224 -15.88 12.22 -16.81
C LYS A 224 -17.16 12.20 -15.96
N MET A 225 -17.03 12.32 -14.64
CA MET A 225 -18.14 12.29 -13.70
C MET A 225 -19.01 13.54 -13.87
N THR A 226 -20.33 13.37 -13.95
CA THR A 226 -21.26 14.50 -13.93
C THR A 226 -21.42 15.05 -12.51
N LYS A 227 -21.76 16.34 -12.37
CA LYS A 227 -22.04 16.94 -11.05
C LYS A 227 -23.16 16.24 -10.26
N GLN A 228 -24.05 15.55 -10.97
CA GLN A 228 -25.15 14.77 -10.37
C GLN A 228 -24.64 13.46 -9.77
N GLU A 229 -23.75 12.76 -10.48
CA GLU A 229 -23.05 11.58 -9.95
C GLU A 229 -22.08 11.95 -8.82
N GLU A 230 -21.36 13.07 -8.97
CA GLU A 230 -20.46 13.64 -7.96
C GLU A 230 -21.20 13.92 -6.64
N GLN A 231 -22.32 14.66 -6.69
CA GLN A 231 -23.13 14.94 -5.51
C GLN A 231 -23.73 13.66 -4.90
N GLN A 232 -24.29 12.76 -5.72
CA GLN A 232 -24.85 11.49 -5.24
C GLN A 232 -23.81 10.66 -4.49
N LEU A 233 -22.57 10.59 -4.99
CA LEU A 233 -21.49 9.84 -4.36
C LEU A 233 -20.90 10.56 -3.11
N ILE A 234 -21.09 11.87 -2.97
CA ILE A 234 -20.80 12.61 -1.73
C ILE A 234 -21.88 12.32 -0.68
N ASP A 235 -23.15 12.34 -1.08
CA ASP A 235 -24.31 12.09 -0.21
C ASP A 235 -24.33 10.64 0.31
N ASP A 236 -23.91 9.67 -0.53
CA ASP A 236 -23.66 8.28 -0.14
C ASP A 236 -22.40 8.09 0.74
N HIS A 237 -21.59 9.12 0.92
CA HIS A 237 -20.27 9.09 1.59
C HIS A 237 -19.24 8.16 0.91
N PHE A 238 -19.34 8.00 -0.40
CA PHE A 238 -18.50 7.12 -1.21
C PHE A 238 -17.36 7.84 -1.93
N LEU A 239 -17.54 9.10 -2.32
CA LEU A 239 -16.58 9.84 -3.12
C LEU A 239 -15.37 10.31 -2.30
N PHE A 240 -14.20 9.76 -2.61
CA PHE A 240 -12.93 10.28 -2.13
C PHE A 240 -12.61 11.62 -2.80
N GLN A 241 -12.17 12.59 -1.99
CA GLN A 241 -11.93 13.96 -2.44
C GLN A 241 -10.48 14.18 -2.89
N LYS A 242 -10.23 15.25 -3.64
CA LYS A 242 -8.86 15.66 -3.97
C LYS A 242 -8.07 15.93 -2.68
N PRO A 243 -6.88 15.33 -2.49
CA PRO A 243 -6.06 15.62 -1.31
C PRO A 243 -5.72 17.12 -1.20
N GLY A 244 -5.85 17.65 0.02
CA GLY A 244 -5.57 19.06 0.31
C GLY A 244 -4.08 19.40 0.22
N GLY A 245 -3.76 20.69 0.12
CA GLY A 245 -2.38 21.18 0.27
C GLY A 245 -1.83 20.82 1.66
N GLY A 246 -0.56 20.40 1.73
CA GLY A 246 0.07 19.99 2.99
C GLY A 246 -0.40 18.65 3.57
N THR A 247 -1.21 17.88 2.83
CA THR A 247 -1.55 16.48 3.20
C THR A 247 -0.47 15.51 2.73
N LEU A 248 -0.38 14.34 3.39
CA LEU A 248 0.55 13.26 3.03
C LEU A 248 0.51 12.94 1.52
N LEU A 249 -0.68 12.75 0.94
CA LEU A 249 -0.83 12.40 -0.48
C LEU A 249 -0.40 13.52 -1.44
N THR A 250 -0.46 14.77 -1.02
CA THR A 250 0.08 15.90 -1.80
C THR A 250 1.59 15.97 -1.71
N ASN A 251 2.15 15.85 -0.50
CA ASN A 251 3.59 15.98 -0.25
C ASN A 251 4.38 14.73 -0.71
N ALA A 252 3.73 13.56 -0.76
CA ALA A 252 4.21 12.36 -1.43
C ALA A 252 4.07 12.39 -2.96
N GLY A 253 3.45 13.43 -3.53
CA GLY A 253 3.22 13.53 -4.98
C GLY A 253 2.13 12.61 -5.56
N ALA A 254 1.39 11.85 -4.74
CA ALA A 254 0.27 11.01 -5.19
C ALA A 254 -0.89 11.83 -5.79
N ALA A 255 -1.06 13.10 -5.37
CA ALA A 255 -2.09 14.01 -5.88
C ALA A 255 -1.83 14.59 -7.29
N ARG A 256 -0.71 14.24 -7.96
CA ARG A 256 -0.35 14.76 -9.29
C ARG A 256 -1.40 14.48 -10.37
N ASP A 257 -1.55 15.41 -11.31
CA ASP A 257 -2.44 15.33 -12.48
C ASP A 257 -3.95 15.15 -12.18
N TRP A 258 -4.41 15.41 -10.96
CA TRP A 258 -5.81 15.20 -10.57
C TRP A 258 -6.82 15.89 -11.51
N PRO A 259 -7.90 15.23 -11.99
CA PRO A 259 -8.38 13.88 -11.66
C PRO A 259 -7.96 12.75 -12.63
N ASP A 260 -6.92 12.96 -13.45
CA ASP A 260 -6.51 12.01 -14.51
C ASP A 260 -6.20 10.61 -13.96
N GLY A 261 -6.81 9.58 -14.57
CA GLY A 261 -6.63 8.17 -14.17
C GLY A 261 -7.30 7.76 -12.86
N ARG A 262 -8.18 8.58 -12.26
CA ARG A 262 -8.90 8.25 -11.00
C ARG A 262 -10.36 7.90 -11.27
N GLY A 263 -10.91 7.02 -10.44
CA GLY A 263 -12.33 6.75 -10.43
C GLY A 263 -12.79 5.90 -9.25
N ILE A 264 -14.09 5.67 -9.19
CA ILE A 264 -14.75 4.87 -8.17
C ILE A 264 -15.67 3.84 -8.82
N PHE A 265 -15.69 2.63 -8.30
CA PHE A 265 -16.71 1.61 -8.57
C PHE A 265 -17.56 1.40 -7.33
N HIS A 266 -18.85 1.12 -7.53
CA HIS A 266 -19.66 0.42 -6.54
C HIS A 266 -20.59 -0.58 -7.22
N ASN A 267 -20.95 -1.65 -6.51
CA ASN A 267 -21.99 -2.57 -6.94
C ASN A 267 -23.38 -1.92 -6.89
N ASP A 268 -24.36 -2.51 -7.58
CA ASP A 268 -25.74 -2.01 -7.64
C ASP A 268 -26.38 -1.88 -6.24
N ALA A 269 -25.98 -2.74 -5.31
CA ALA A 269 -26.45 -2.78 -3.93
C ALA A 269 -25.70 -1.82 -2.96
N LYS A 270 -24.76 -1.00 -3.46
CA LYS A 270 -23.98 -0.02 -2.67
C LYS A 270 -23.21 -0.61 -1.47
N SER A 271 -22.93 -1.91 -1.49
CA SER A 271 -22.36 -2.72 -0.39
C SER A 271 -20.95 -3.26 -0.67
N PHE A 272 -20.44 -3.06 -1.88
CA PHE A 272 -19.07 -3.32 -2.29
C PHE A 272 -18.59 -2.18 -3.20
N LEU A 273 -17.44 -1.58 -2.88
CA LEU A 273 -16.89 -0.40 -3.51
C LEU A 273 -15.39 -0.53 -3.73
N VAL A 274 -14.88 0.15 -4.75
CA VAL A 274 -13.45 0.21 -5.05
C VAL A 274 -13.05 1.61 -5.48
N TRP A 275 -12.08 2.21 -4.80
CA TRP A 275 -11.41 3.45 -5.25
C TRP A 275 -10.17 3.10 -6.08
N VAL A 276 -9.92 3.85 -7.16
CA VAL A 276 -8.82 3.64 -8.11
C VAL A 276 -7.91 4.86 -8.16
N ASN A 277 -6.61 4.63 -7.96
CA ASN A 277 -5.52 5.64 -7.98
C ASN A 277 -5.68 6.81 -6.99
N GLU A 278 -6.12 6.50 -5.76
CA GLU A 278 -6.26 7.43 -4.63
C GLU A 278 -4.94 7.50 -3.83
N GLU A 279 -4.84 6.79 -2.70
CA GLU A 279 -3.58 6.54 -1.98
C GLU A 279 -2.82 5.34 -2.57
N ASP A 280 -3.55 4.32 -3.02
CA ASP A 280 -3.06 3.07 -3.60
C ASP A 280 -3.66 2.87 -5.01
N HIS A 281 -3.19 1.89 -5.80
CA HIS A 281 -3.81 1.57 -7.11
C HIS A 281 -5.28 1.16 -6.94
N MET A 282 -5.53 0.27 -5.98
CA MET A 282 -6.86 -0.23 -5.66
C MET A 282 -7.08 -0.18 -4.14
N ARG A 283 -8.18 0.42 -3.72
CA ARG A 283 -8.66 0.38 -2.34
C ARG A 283 -10.06 -0.23 -2.31
N VAL A 284 -10.12 -1.51 -1.94
CA VAL A 284 -11.35 -2.31 -1.91
C VAL A 284 -12.05 -2.13 -0.57
N ILE A 285 -13.38 -1.99 -0.61
CA ILE A 285 -14.25 -1.76 0.55
C ILE A 285 -15.48 -2.66 0.41
N SER A 286 -15.75 -3.51 1.39
CA SER A 286 -17.04 -4.16 1.58
C SER A 286 -17.68 -3.58 2.84
N MET A 287 -18.94 -3.16 2.78
CA MET A 287 -19.63 -2.56 3.94
C MET A 287 -21.14 -2.73 3.87
N GLU A 288 -21.79 -2.74 5.03
CA GLU A 288 -23.23 -2.96 5.17
C GLU A 288 -23.71 -2.62 6.60
N ASN A 289 -24.97 -2.19 6.73
CA ASN A 289 -25.59 -1.87 8.02
C ASN A 289 -26.05 -3.16 8.73
N THR A 290 -25.07 -4.00 9.08
CA THR A 290 -25.26 -5.31 9.70
C THR A 290 -24.15 -5.60 10.71
N GLY A 291 -24.47 -6.44 11.70
CA GLY A 291 -23.48 -7.07 12.58
C GLY A 291 -22.95 -8.41 12.07
N ASN A 292 -23.42 -8.90 10.90
CA ASN A 292 -22.85 -10.09 10.25
C ASN A 292 -21.54 -9.72 9.53
N VAL A 293 -20.43 -9.88 10.24
CA VAL A 293 -19.06 -9.65 9.73
C VAL A 293 -18.69 -10.69 8.67
N LYS A 294 -19.23 -11.90 8.74
CA LYS A 294 -18.88 -13.01 7.85
C LYS A 294 -19.34 -12.78 6.41
N SER A 295 -20.55 -12.28 6.19
CA SER A 295 -21.08 -11.96 4.85
C SER A 295 -20.37 -10.76 4.23
N VAL A 296 -20.02 -9.75 5.04
CA VAL A 296 -19.21 -8.60 4.60
C VAL A 296 -17.80 -9.04 4.20
N PHE A 297 -17.19 -9.99 4.93
CA PHE A 297 -15.88 -10.56 4.57
C PHE A 297 -15.97 -11.48 3.35
N GLU A 298 -16.99 -12.33 3.25
CA GLU A 298 -17.23 -13.13 2.05
C GLU A 298 -17.33 -12.25 0.79
N ARG A 299 -18.14 -11.18 0.84
CA ARG A 299 -18.30 -10.24 -0.27
C ARG A 299 -16.97 -9.53 -0.61
N PHE A 300 -16.18 -9.16 0.40
CA PHE A 300 -14.82 -8.63 0.20
C PHE A 300 -13.92 -9.63 -0.54
N VAL A 301 -13.85 -10.88 -0.06
CA VAL A 301 -13.05 -11.96 -0.65
C VAL A 301 -13.47 -12.24 -2.10
N ARG A 302 -14.77 -12.40 -2.36
CA ARG A 302 -15.31 -12.64 -3.71
C ARG A 302 -14.97 -11.48 -4.66
N GLY A 303 -15.00 -10.23 -4.16
CA GLY A 303 -14.60 -9.05 -4.91
C GLY A 303 -13.10 -9.00 -5.25
N VAL A 304 -12.22 -9.14 -4.26
CA VAL A 304 -10.75 -9.12 -4.46
C VAL A 304 -10.31 -10.22 -5.42
N ASN A 305 -10.83 -11.44 -5.23
CA ASN A 305 -10.51 -12.60 -6.08
C ASN A 305 -11.17 -12.50 -7.47
N GLY A 306 -12.28 -11.76 -7.60
CA GLY A 306 -12.91 -11.45 -8.88
C GLY A 306 -12.03 -10.51 -9.72
N VAL A 307 -11.52 -9.43 -9.10
CA VAL A 307 -10.59 -8.50 -9.76
C VAL A 307 -9.26 -9.19 -10.10
N GLU A 308 -8.69 -9.97 -9.18
CA GLU A 308 -7.38 -10.61 -9.38
C GLU A 308 -7.35 -11.53 -10.61
N LYS A 309 -8.44 -12.28 -10.86
CA LYS A 309 -8.57 -13.14 -12.05
C LYS A 309 -8.41 -12.37 -13.35
N VAL A 310 -8.89 -11.13 -13.41
CA VAL A 310 -8.75 -10.27 -14.60
C VAL A 310 -7.37 -9.61 -14.66
N VAL A 311 -6.78 -9.23 -13.52
CA VAL A 311 -5.38 -8.77 -13.45
C VAL A 311 -4.43 -9.85 -13.98
N LYS A 312 -4.62 -11.11 -13.57
CA LYS A 312 -3.89 -12.29 -14.07
C LYS A 312 -4.15 -12.57 -15.55
N ALA A 313 -5.39 -12.40 -16.03
CA ALA A 313 -5.71 -12.51 -17.46
C ALA A 313 -5.12 -11.39 -18.34
N GLU A 314 -4.77 -10.23 -17.75
CA GLU A 314 -4.02 -9.15 -18.39
C GLU A 314 -2.49 -9.36 -18.34
N GLY A 315 -2.02 -10.52 -17.86
CA GLY A 315 -0.59 -10.83 -17.74
C GLY A 315 0.13 -10.10 -16.59
N ARG A 316 -0.62 -9.70 -15.55
CA ARG A 316 -0.11 -8.99 -14.37
C ARG A 316 -0.47 -9.72 -13.08
N GLU A 317 0.10 -9.27 -11.97
CA GLU A 317 -0.21 -9.78 -10.63
C GLU A 317 -0.54 -8.62 -9.69
N TYR A 318 -0.97 -8.91 -8.46
CA TYR A 318 -0.80 -7.95 -7.38
C TYR A 318 0.67 -7.92 -6.93
N MET A 319 1.15 -6.77 -6.47
CA MET A 319 2.44 -6.69 -5.77
C MET A 319 2.34 -7.47 -4.46
N TYR A 320 3.10 -8.57 -4.35
CA TYR A 320 3.15 -9.42 -3.16
C TYR A 320 4.57 -9.94 -2.94
N ASP A 321 5.03 -9.87 -1.70
CA ASP A 321 6.33 -10.37 -1.24
C ASP A 321 6.15 -11.37 -0.07
N ASP A 322 7.01 -12.38 0.03
CA ASP A 322 6.90 -13.44 1.04
C ASP A 322 7.18 -12.95 2.48
N HIS A 323 7.88 -11.83 2.63
CA HIS A 323 8.16 -11.20 3.92
C HIS A 323 7.17 -10.06 4.20
N LEU A 324 6.87 -9.19 3.23
CA LEU A 324 6.03 -8.00 3.43
C LEU A 324 4.55 -8.15 3.05
N GLY A 325 4.15 -9.25 2.40
CA GLY A 325 2.79 -9.45 1.91
C GLY A 325 2.41 -8.53 0.75
N PHE A 326 1.14 -8.14 0.69
CA PHE A 326 0.64 -7.21 -0.32
C PHE A 326 1.23 -5.81 -0.11
N LEU A 327 1.89 -5.30 -1.15
CA LEU A 327 2.56 -4.00 -1.10
C LEU A 327 1.59 -2.85 -1.42
N CYS A 328 1.70 -1.77 -0.66
CA CYS A 328 0.88 -0.56 -0.74
C CYS A 328 1.78 0.69 -0.60
N THR A 329 1.25 1.87 -0.87
CA THR A 329 2.04 3.12 -0.91
C THR A 329 2.70 3.47 0.43
N CYS A 330 1.99 3.27 1.54
CA CYS A 330 2.47 3.54 2.88
C CYS A 330 2.87 2.23 3.59
N PRO A 331 4.05 2.15 4.25
CA PRO A 331 4.43 1.01 5.09
C PRO A 331 3.39 0.61 6.15
N SER A 332 2.50 1.52 6.58
CA SER A 332 1.38 1.18 7.49
C SER A 332 0.38 0.20 6.91
N ASN A 333 0.36 0.00 5.58
CA ASN A 333 -0.67 -0.74 4.84
C ASN A 333 -0.15 -2.07 4.28
N LEU A 334 1.00 -2.55 4.74
CA LEU A 334 1.63 -3.81 4.32
C LEU A 334 0.92 -5.06 4.89
N GLY A 335 1.39 -6.25 4.49
CA GLY A 335 0.86 -7.55 4.87
C GLY A 335 -0.45 -7.81 4.16
N THR A 336 -1.54 -7.82 4.93
CA THR A 336 -2.91 -7.88 4.37
C THR A 336 -3.40 -6.53 3.86
N GLY A 337 -2.82 -5.42 4.35
CA GLY A 337 -3.40 -4.08 4.27
C GLY A 337 -4.80 -3.93 4.87
N LEU A 338 -5.30 -4.94 5.61
CA LEU A 338 -6.70 -5.08 5.96
C LEU A 338 -7.08 -4.37 7.25
N ARG A 339 -8.16 -3.57 7.18
CA ARG A 339 -8.92 -3.06 8.32
C ARG A 339 -10.35 -3.57 8.21
N ALA A 340 -10.68 -4.57 9.03
CA ALA A 340 -12.05 -4.90 9.40
C ALA A 340 -12.44 -4.07 10.62
N SER A 341 -13.64 -3.50 10.59
CA SER A 341 -14.18 -2.73 11.71
C SER A 341 -15.70 -2.76 11.79
N VAL A 342 -16.20 -2.45 12.98
CA VAL A 342 -17.63 -2.29 13.28
C VAL A 342 -17.88 -0.93 13.92
N MET A 343 -18.98 -0.29 13.53
CA MET A 343 -19.54 0.85 14.24
C MET A 343 -20.38 0.31 15.39
N ILE A 344 -19.90 0.45 16.63
CA ILE A 344 -20.41 -0.30 17.79
C ILE A 344 -20.61 0.57 19.04
N LYS A 345 -21.65 0.25 19.81
CA LYS A 345 -22.12 0.96 21.01
C LYS A 345 -21.58 0.36 22.31
N PHE A 346 -20.90 1.18 23.11
CA PHE A 346 -20.40 0.84 24.45
C PHE A 346 -20.77 1.91 25.50
N PRO A 347 -22.08 2.17 25.73
CA PRO A 347 -22.55 3.30 26.54
C PRO A 347 -22.17 3.25 28.02
N LYS A 348 -21.68 2.12 28.54
CA LYS A 348 -21.11 2.02 29.90
C LYS A 348 -19.60 1.78 29.90
N LEU A 349 -19.10 0.88 29.07
CA LEU A 349 -17.68 0.56 29.02
C LEU A 349 -16.83 1.75 28.55
N SER A 350 -17.39 2.63 27.72
CA SER A 350 -16.72 3.86 27.27
C SER A 350 -16.91 5.07 28.20
N GLU A 351 -17.59 4.95 29.35
CA GLU A 351 -17.63 6.04 30.36
C GLU A 351 -16.23 6.31 30.94
N ASN A 352 -15.33 5.32 30.90
CA ASN A 352 -13.90 5.46 31.16
C ASN A 352 -13.12 5.25 29.84
N SER A 353 -12.88 6.35 29.11
CA SER A 353 -12.18 6.33 27.80
C SER A 353 -10.83 5.63 27.86
N ASP A 354 -10.07 5.88 28.92
CA ASP A 354 -8.66 5.45 29.01
C ASP A 354 -8.59 3.94 29.26
N GLN A 355 -9.49 3.41 30.10
CA GLN A 355 -9.67 1.98 30.27
C GLN A 355 -10.21 1.32 28.99
N PHE A 356 -11.14 1.96 28.27
CA PHE A 356 -11.69 1.44 27.02
C PHE A 356 -10.61 1.34 25.91
N TYR A 357 -9.78 2.38 25.74
CA TYR A 357 -8.66 2.35 24.80
C TYR A 357 -7.60 1.32 25.21
N ALA A 358 -7.27 1.20 26.50
CA ALA A 358 -6.34 0.20 26.99
C ALA A 358 -6.87 -1.24 26.80
N LEU A 359 -8.18 -1.47 27.00
CA LEU A 359 -8.85 -2.74 26.71
C LEU A 359 -8.81 -3.07 25.22
N CYS A 360 -9.04 -2.09 24.34
CA CYS A 360 -8.87 -2.29 22.91
C CYS A 360 -7.44 -2.71 22.57
N ASP A 361 -6.44 -2.03 23.11
CA ASP A 361 -5.03 -2.27 22.78
C ASP A 361 -4.57 -3.69 23.14
N VAL A 362 -4.89 -4.18 24.35
CA VAL A 362 -4.55 -5.56 24.77
C VAL A 362 -5.34 -6.65 24.05
N LEU A 363 -6.51 -6.30 23.48
CA LEU A 363 -7.31 -7.19 22.64
C LEU A 363 -6.88 -7.16 21.15
N GLY A 364 -5.78 -6.47 20.81
CA GLY A 364 -5.30 -6.35 19.43
C GLY A 364 -6.17 -5.45 18.56
N LEU A 365 -6.98 -4.58 19.18
CA LEU A 365 -7.92 -3.68 18.52
C LEU A 365 -7.40 -2.23 18.48
N GLN A 366 -7.97 -1.45 17.56
CA GLN A 366 -7.91 0.00 17.58
C GLN A 366 -9.34 0.56 17.48
N ALA A 367 -9.77 1.27 18.52
CA ALA A 367 -10.98 2.10 18.48
C ALA A 367 -10.68 3.50 17.95
N ARG A 368 -11.63 4.09 17.23
CA ARG A 368 -11.65 5.49 16.78
C ARG A 368 -13.05 6.08 17.04
N GLY A 369 -13.15 7.40 17.11
CA GLY A 369 -14.46 8.06 17.17
C GLY A 369 -15.28 7.87 15.91
N SER A 370 -16.56 8.26 15.96
CA SER A 370 -17.54 7.94 14.92
C SER A 370 -17.32 8.64 13.57
N LYS A 371 -16.41 9.63 13.52
CA LYS A 371 -15.98 10.32 12.29
C LYS A 371 -14.54 9.98 11.90
N GLY A 372 -13.99 8.90 12.44
CA GLY A 372 -12.64 8.41 12.14
C GLY A 372 -11.57 8.86 13.16
N GLU A 373 -10.32 8.91 12.72
CA GLU A 373 -9.15 9.11 13.57
C GLU A 373 -9.18 10.47 14.28
N HIS A 374 -8.81 10.49 15.56
CA HIS A 374 -8.86 11.66 16.45
C HIS A 374 -10.23 12.34 16.63
N SER A 375 -11.32 11.77 16.09
CA SER A 375 -12.69 12.24 16.36
C SER A 375 -13.21 11.72 17.71
N PRO A 376 -14.17 12.41 18.36
CA PRO A 376 -14.85 11.90 19.56
C PRO A 376 -15.81 10.74 19.23
N PRO A 377 -16.25 9.96 20.24
CA PRO A 377 -17.32 8.98 20.05
C PRO A 377 -18.62 9.62 19.55
N GLY A 378 -19.41 8.81 18.84
CA GLY A 378 -20.78 9.17 18.49
C GLY A 378 -21.74 9.07 19.69
N PRO A 379 -22.96 9.64 19.56
CA PRO A 379 -23.98 9.60 20.61
C PRO A 379 -24.25 8.18 21.11
N GLY A 380 -24.30 8.00 22.44
CA GLY A 380 -24.48 6.68 23.06
C GLY A 380 -23.22 5.80 23.08
N GLY A 381 -22.02 6.38 22.98
CA GLY A 381 -20.77 5.65 23.06
C GLY A 381 -20.45 4.85 21.80
N VAL A 382 -20.67 5.44 20.62
CA VAL A 382 -20.42 4.79 19.32
C VAL A 382 -18.96 4.99 18.88
N TYR A 383 -18.25 3.89 18.57
CA TYR A 383 -16.88 3.87 18.08
C TYR A 383 -16.73 3.05 16.81
N ASP A 384 -15.76 3.41 15.95
CA ASP A 384 -15.21 2.56 14.88
C ASP A 384 -14.13 1.65 15.50
N VAL A 385 -14.52 0.41 15.88
CA VAL A 385 -13.64 -0.57 16.52
C VAL A 385 -13.14 -1.56 15.48
N SER A 386 -11.82 -1.75 15.41
CA SER A 386 -11.14 -2.43 14.31
C SER A 386 -9.98 -3.32 14.77
N ASN A 387 -9.50 -4.24 13.93
CA ASN A 387 -8.19 -4.87 14.16
C ASN A 387 -7.06 -3.82 14.11
N LYS A 388 -6.07 -3.92 15.01
CA LYS A 388 -4.90 -3.01 15.07
C LYS A 388 -3.84 -3.37 14.02
N ALA A 389 -3.39 -4.63 14.02
CA ALA A 389 -2.33 -5.13 13.13
C ALA A 389 -2.77 -5.23 11.66
N ARG A 390 -1.80 -5.26 10.74
CA ARG A 390 -1.98 -5.41 9.27
C ARG A 390 -1.09 -6.50 8.66
N ILE A 391 0.11 -6.67 9.19
CA ILE A 391 1.13 -7.65 8.78
C ILE A 391 1.37 -8.69 9.90
N GLY A 392 2.10 -9.76 9.62
CA GLY A 392 2.34 -10.90 10.53
C GLY A 392 1.18 -11.88 10.65
N PHE A 393 -0.06 -11.42 10.49
CA PHE A 393 -1.29 -12.22 10.55
C PHE A 393 -2.06 -12.17 9.23
N SER A 394 -2.76 -13.25 8.90
CA SER A 394 -3.61 -13.38 7.71
C SER A 394 -4.93 -12.60 7.82
N GLU A 395 -5.63 -12.41 6.69
CA GLU A 395 -6.93 -11.73 6.67
C GLU A 395 -7.97 -12.42 7.57
N VAL A 396 -8.04 -13.76 7.56
CA VAL A 396 -8.91 -14.54 8.46
C VAL A 396 -8.58 -14.29 9.93
N GLU A 397 -7.31 -14.32 10.33
CA GLU A 397 -6.90 -14.08 11.73
C GLU A 397 -7.21 -12.65 12.20
N LEU A 398 -6.98 -11.65 11.34
CA LEU A 398 -7.25 -10.26 11.65
C LEU A 398 -8.76 -9.97 11.77
N VAL A 399 -9.60 -10.59 10.94
CA VAL A 399 -11.06 -10.51 11.06
C VAL A 399 -11.53 -11.23 12.34
N GLN A 400 -10.99 -12.41 12.65
CA GLN A 400 -11.34 -13.15 13.86
C GLN A 400 -10.91 -12.41 15.14
N THR A 401 -9.72 -11.79 15.15
CA THR A 401 -9.24 -10.95 16.26
C THR A 401 -10.20 -9.78 16.53
N MET A 402 -10.70 -9.14 15.48
CA MET A 402 -11.70 -8.08 15.60
C MET A 402 -13.00 -8.60 16.22
N ILE A 403 -13.52 -9.75 15.74
CA ILE A 403 -14.74 -10.39 16.25
C ILE A 403 -14.59 -10.79 17.72
N ASP A 404 -13.53 -11.53 18.08
CA ASP A 404 -13.32 -12.07 19.42
C ASP A 404 -13.07 -10.94 20.45
N GLY A 405 -12.31 -9.92 20.06
CA GLY A 405 -12.11 -8.72 20.87
C GLY A 405 -13.40 -7.93 21.07
N VAL A 406 -14.22 -7.75 20.04
CA VAL A 406 -15.55 -7.11 20.15
C VAL A 406 -16.48 -7.90 21.06
N TRP A 407 -16.55 -9.23 20.94
CA TRP A 407 -17.31 -10.06 21.87
C TRP A 407 -16.84 -9.91 23.32
N LYS A 408 -15.52 -9.76 23.55
CA LYS A 408 -14.99 -9.51 24.89
C LYS A 408 -15.39 -8.13 25.44
N LEU A 409 -15.43 -7.10 24.61
CA LEU A 409 -15.95 -5.78 25.01
C LEU A 409 -17.46 -5.83 25.32
N ILE A 410 -18.25 -6.58 24.54
CA ILE A 410 -19.68 -6.81 24.78
C ILE A 410 -19.92 -7.50 26.13
N GLU A 411 -19.10 -8.49 26.51
CA GLU A 411 -19.17 -9.15 27.82
C GLU A 411 -19.00 -8.15 28.98
N LEU A 412 -18.06 -7.21 28.87
CA LEU A 412 -17.77 -6.21 29.91
C LEU A 412 -18.87 -5.13 29.98
N GLU A 413 -19.40 -4.69 28.84
CA GLU A 413 -20.55 -3.78 28.76
C GLU A 413 -21.82 -4.42 29.36
N GLU A 414 -22.05 -5.71 29.09
CA GLU A 414 -23.17 -6.46 29.66
C GLU A 414 -23.07 -6.66 31.17
N ASP A 415 -21.86 -6.77 31.74
CA ASP A 415 -21.66 -6.75 33.20
C ASP A 415 -21.97 -5.36 33.79
N LEU A 416 -21.44 -4.30 33.19
CA LEU A 416 -21.65 -2.92 33.67
C LEU A 416 -23.14 -2.52 33.63
N LYS A 417 -23.88 -2.91 32.58
CA LYS A 417 -25.34 -2.73 32.49
C LYS A 417 -26.11 -3.41 33.62
N LYS A 418 -25.57 -4.49 34.19
CA LYS A 418 -26.13 -5.23 35.33
C LYS A 418 -25.63 -4.70 36.69
N GLY A 419 -24.84 -3.62 36.69
CA GLY A 419 -24.22 -3.06 37.90
C GLY A 419 -23.08 -3.90 38.47
N LEU A 420 -22.52 -4.83 37.68
CA LEU A 420 -21.44 -5.72 38.12
C LEU A 420 -20.07 -5.03 37.92
N SER A 421 -19.14 -5.29 38.84
CA SER A 421 -17.75 -4.81 38.71
C SER A 421 -16.98 -5.65 37.71
N ILE A 422 -16.41 -4.99 36.70
CA ILE A 422 -15.52 -5.63 35.71
C ILE A 422 -14.05 -5.65 36.12
N ALA A 423 -13.69 -5.09 37.29
CA ALA A 423 -12.29 -4.83 37.67
C ALA A 423 -11.38 -6.08 37.57
N ASP A 424 -11.85 -7.23 38.06
CA ASP A 424 -11.11 -8.50 37.99
C ASP A 424 -10.96 -9.01 36.55
N LYS A 425 -11.94 -8.77 35.68
CA LYS A 425 -11.89 -9.16 34.26
C LYS A 425 -10.90 -8.27 33.50
N VAL A 426 -10.94 -6.97 33.75
CA VAL A 426 -10.01 -5.97 33.20
C VAL A 426 -8.56 -6.26 33.62
N ALA A 427 -8.35 -6.55 34.92
CA ALA A 427 -7.03 -6.91 35.44
C ALA A 427 -6.49 -8.23 34.85
N LYS A 428 -7.35 -9.24 34.62
CA LYS A 428 -6.98 -10.50 33.95
C LYS A 428 -6.62 -10.33 32.47
N LEU A 429 -7.07 -9.26 31.82
CA LEU A 429 -6.64 -8.85 30.48
C LEU A 429 -5.33 -8.04 30.48
N GLY A 430 -4.67 -7.86 31.64
CA GLY A 430 -3.41 -7.12 31.76
C GLY A 430 -3.58 -5.59 31.82
N VAL A 431 -4.80 -5.07 31.67
CA VAL A 431 -5.08 -3.64 31.83
C VAL A 431 -4.99 -3.27 33.31
N LYS A 432 -3.97 -2.49 33.65
CA LYS A 432 -3.82 -1.93 35.00
C LYS A 432 -4.96 -0.95 35.27
N ALA A 433 -5.52 -0.97 36.48
CA ALA A 433 -6.48 0.03 36.92
C ALA A 433 -5.88 1.44 36.77
N GLY A 434 -6.55 2.29 36.00
CA GLY A 434 -6.00 3.56 35.54
C GLY A 434 -5.87 4.60 36.65
N GLY A 435 -4.68 4.69 37.25
CA GLY A 435 -4.24 5.93 37.87
C GLY A 435 -3.94 6.94 36.76
N ALA A 436 -4.69 8.03 36.71
CA ALA A 436 -4.64 9.00 35.62
C ALA A 436 -3.21 9.52 35.35
N LYS A 437 -2.82 9.55 34.07
CA LYS A 437 -1.60 10.21 33.60
C LYS A 437 -1.94 11.11 32.41
N GLY A 438 -1.47 12.35 32.46
CA GLY A 438 -1.79 13.37 31.48
C GLY A 438 -1.23 13.09 30.08
N GLY A 439 -1.82 13.72 29.08
CA GLY A 439 -1.49 13.49 27.66
C GLY A 439 -0.07 13.92 27.26
N HIS A 440 0.35 13.39 26.11
CA HIS A 440 1.56 13.70 25.35
C HIS A 440 1.18 13.86 23.87
#